data_AF-A0AAW1SS19-F1
#
_entry.id   AF-A0AAW1SS19-F1
#
_cell.length_a   1.000
_cell.length_b   1.000
_cell.length_c   1.000
_cell.angle_alpha   90.00
_cell.angle_beta   90.00
_cell.angle_gamma   90.00
#
_symmetry.space_group_name_H-M   'P 1'
#
loop_
_entity.id
_entity.type
_entity.pdbx_description
1 polymer ?
#
loop_
_entity_poly.entity_id
_entity_poly.type
_entity_poly.pdbx_seq_one_letter_code
_entity_poly.pdbx_strand_id
1 'polypeptide(L)'
;MQRRAEKMKETFQSKGPTGDPGTSGISLKLIHKAQQHEIAVPAFYSFGQLKAEASRLTGLRPDQFQLIFKGKVRQDTEVLFGCGVKHGARIAISESEAFREERAHQNAMQEQQAIEQAQENAAQRAMLTRIGKVRGEVDELKAQAATAMHK
;
A
#
# COMPACT_ATOMS: atom_id res chain seq x y z
N MET A 1 -29.66 -10.78 -43.51
CA MET A 1 -29.27 -9.35 -43.41
C MET A 1 -29.91 -8.81 -42.14
N GLN A 2 -29.26 -8.31 -41.09
CA GLN A 2 -27.90 -7.84 -40.84
C GLN A 2 -27.53 -8.05 -39.36
N ARG A 3 -26.22 -8.16 -39.10
CA ARG A 3 -25.54 -8.26 -37.80
C ARG A 3 -25.28 -6.86 -37.21
N ARG A 4 -25.24 -6.75 -35.86
CA ARG A 4 -24.29 -5.97 -34.98
C ARG A 4 -25.04 -5.38 -33.77
N ALA A 5 -24.83 -5.87 -32.54
CA ALA A 5 -23.64 -5.73 -31.67
C ALA A 5 -23.42 -4.29 -31.13
N GLU A 6 -23.84 -4.10 -29.88
CA GLU A 6 -23.02 -3.63 -28.76
C GLU A 6 -22.24 -2.30 -28.91
N LYS A 7 -22.66 -1.29 -28.13
CA LYS A 7 -21.75 -0.53 -27.26
C LYS A 7 -22.51 0.32 -26.26
N MET A 8 -22.61 -0.22 -25.05
CA MET A 8 -22.79 0.54 -23.81
C MET A 8 -21.61 1.53 -23.72
N LYS A 9 -21.87 2.79 -24.06
CA LYS A 9 -21.07 3.89 -23.53
C LYS A 9 -21.82 4.38 -22.32
N GLU A 10 -21.46 3.82 -21.16
CA GLU A 10 -21.67 4.46 -19.87
C GLU A 10 -21.01 5.83 -19.94
N THR A 11 -21.81 6.84 -20.29
CA THR A 11 -21.48 8.24 -20.11
C THR A 11 -21.55 8.48 -18.61
N PHE A 12 -20.44 8.22 -17.93
CA PHE A 12 -20.27 8.54 -16.53
C PHE A 12 -20.39 10.07 -16.40
N GLN A 13 -21.58 10.51 -16.02
CA GLN A 13 -21.84 11.86 -15.56
C GLN A 13 -21.11 12.03 -14.23
N SER A 14 -19.92 12.65 -14.24
CA SER A 14 -19.45 13.37 -13.06
C SER A 14 -19.59 14.85 -13.34
N LYS A 15 -20.70 15.41 -12.83
CA LYS A 15 -20.95 16.85 -12.72
C LYS A 15 -19.74 17.52 -12.06
N GLY A 16 -19.05 18.41 -12.78
CA GLY A 16 -18.19 19.44 -12.17
C GLY A 16 -19.05 20.65 -11.80
N PRO A 17 -18.84 21.30 -10.65
CA PRO A 17 -19.74 22.33 -10.15
C PRO A 17 -19.59 23.63 -10.93
N THR A 18 -20.73 24.29 -11.13
CA THR A 18 -20.88 25.72 -11.43
C THR A 18 -19.92 26.54 -10.58
N GLY A 19 -18.94 27.17 -11.22
CA GLY A 19 -18.09 28.17 -10.59
C GLY A 19 -18.78 29.53 -10.63
N ASP A 20 -19.26 30.00 -9.49
CA ASP A 20 -19.60 31.41 -9.27
C ASP A 20 -18.39 32.31 -9.58
N PRO A 21 -18.57 33.43 -10.32
CA PRO A 21 -17.47 34.30 -10.76
C PRO A 21 -16.84 35.18 -9.65
N GLY A 22 -17.04 34.86 -8.37
CA GLY A 22 -16.68 35.72 -7.23
C GLY A 22 -15.39 35.36 -6.49
N THR A 23 -14.78 34.20 -6.73
CA THR A 23 -13.51 33.82 -6.10
C THR A 23 -12.58 33.28 -7.17
N SER A 24 -11.41 33.90 -7.37
CA SER A 24 -10.39 33.46 -8.33
C SER A 24 -9.84 32.07 -7.97
N GLY A 25 -10.61 31.04 -8.29
CA GLY A 25 -10.24 29.64 -8.17
C GLY A 25 -9.35 29.22 -9.33
N ILE A 26 -8.29 28.47 -9.02
CA ILE A 26 -7.44 27.82 -10.00
C ILE A 26 -7.87 26.36 -10.16
N SER A 27 -8.02 25.90 -11.40
CA SER A 27 -8.23 24.48 -11.69
C SER A 27 -6.88 23.77 -11.71
N LEU A 28 -6.78 22.65 -11.00
CA LEU A 28 -5.56 21.85 -10.87
C LEU A 28 -5.83 20.43 -11.34
N LYS A 29 -4.83 19.83 -11.98
CA LYS A 29 -4.85 18.44 -12.42
C LYS A 29 -3.96 17.63 -11.49
N LEU A 30 -4.59 16.88 -10.59
CA LEU A 30 -3.95 15.89 -9.74
C LEU A 30 -3.73 14.62 -10.55
N ILE A 31 -2.49 14.19 -10.69
CA ILE A 31 -2.12 12.98 -11.42
C ILE A 31 -1.69 11.94 -10.40
N HIS A 32 -2.45 10.87 -10.29
CA HIS A 32 -2.12 9.74 -9.45
C HIS A 32 -1.97 8.50 -10.33
N LYS A 33 -0.73 7.99 -10.44
CA LYS A 33 -0.39 6.88 -11.34
C LYS A 33 -0.84 7.19 -12.79
N ALA A 34 -1.84 6.46 -13.29
CA ALA A 34 -2.42 6.65 -14.62
C ALA A 34 -3.75 7.44 -14.62
N GLN A 35 -4.23 7.86 -13.45
CA GLN A 35 -5.48 8.61 -13.30
C GLN A 35 -5.21 10.10 -13.13
N GLN A 36 -6.08 10.92 -13.73
CA GLN A 36 -6.06 12.36 -13.59
C GLN A 36 -7.38 12.82 -12.99
N HIS A 37 -7.31 13.55 -11.88
CA HIS A 37 -8.44 14.20 -11.23
C HIS A 37 -8.30 15.70 -11.38
N GLU A 38 -9.38 16.37 -11.79
CA GLU A 38 -9.42 17.83 -11.88
C GLU A 38 -10.17 18.39 -10.69
N ILE A 39 -9.57 19.39 -10.03
CA ILE A 39 -10.16 20.07 -8.87
C ILE A 39 -10.02 21.58 -9.01
N ALA A 40 -11.05 22.31 -8.62
CA ALA A 40 -11.01 23.77 -8.52
C ALA A 40 -10.77 24.15 -7.07
N VAL A 41 -9.69 24.89 -6.81
CA VAL A 41 -9.32 25.37 -5.45
C VAL A 41 -8.94 26.85 -5.50
N PRO A 42 -9.11 27.61 -4.41
CA PRO A 42 -8.62 28.99 -4.33
C PRO A 42 -7.11 29.10 -4.58
N ALA A 43 -6.64 30.21 -5.19
CA ALA A 43 -5.22 30.43 -5.45
C ALA A 43 -4.34 30.48 -4.19
N PHE A 44 -4.92 30.86 -3.04
CA PHE A 44 -4.25 30.96 -1.74
C PHE A 44 -4.28 29.65 -0.93
N TYR A 45 -4.77 28.55 -1.51
CA TYR A 45 -4.69 27.25 -0.83
C TYR A 45 -3.25 26.85 -0.54
N SER A 46 -3.05 26.17 0.58
CA SER A 46 -1.77 25.52 0.86
C SER A 46 -1.70 24.14 0.22
N PHE A 47 -0.48 23.63 0.03
CA PHE A 47 -0.27 22.24 -0.36
C PHE A 47 -0.85 21.27 0.67
N GLY A 48 -0.85 21.60 1.97
CA GLY A 48 -1.49 20.78 3.00
C GLY A 48 -3.00 20.67 2.82
N GLN A 49 -3.68 21.77 2.50
CA GLN A 49 -5.12 21.76 2.18
C GLN A 49 -5.39 20.99 0.89
N LEU A 50 -4.56 21.17 -0.13
CA LEU A 50 -4.64 20.41 -1.38
C LEU A 50 -4.41 18.90 -1.15
N LYS A 51 -3.51 18.54 -0.24
CA LYS A 51 -3.22 17.17 0.16
C LYS A 51 -4.41 16.54 0.86
N ALA A 52 -5.09 17.26 1.75
CA ALA A 52 -6.33 16.77 2.37
C ALA A 52 -7.41 16.49 1.31
N GLU A 53 -7.56 17.37 0.32
CA GLU A 53 -8.53 17.17 -0.76
C GLU A 53 -8.12 15.99 -1.68
N ALA A 54 -6.84 15.88 -2.01
CA ALA A 54 -6.28 14.75 -2.76
C ALA A 54 -6.47 13.42 -2.02
N SER A 55 -6.37 13.42 -0.68
CA SER A 55 -6.63 12.26 0.16
C SER A 55 -8.08 11.79 0.03
N ARG A 56 -9.03 12.73 0.04
CA ARG A 56 -10.46 12.43 -0.17
C ARG A 56 -10.74 11.82 -1.55
N LEU A 57 -10.03 12.27 -2.58
CA LEU A 57 -10.23 11.83 -3.96
C LEU A 57 -9.55 10.49 -4.27
N THR A 58 -8.35 10.28 -3.75
CA THR A 58 -7.55 9.06 -4.01
C THR A 58 -7.81 7.95 -2.99
N GLY A 59 -8.41 8.27 -1.84
CA GLY A 59 -8.60 7.36 -0.71
C GLY A 59 -7.31 7.05 0.06
N LEU A 60 -6.19 7.70 -0.28
CA LEU A 60 -4.91 7.54 0.43
C LEU A 60 -4.86 8.47 1.64
N ARG A 61 -4.22 8.07 2.74
CA ARG A 61 -4.02 8.97 3.89
C ARG A 61 -3.03 10.08 3.52
N PRO A 62 -3.21 11.32 4.02
CA PRO A 62 -2.32 12.45 3.69
C PRO A 62 -0.86 12.21 4.08
N ASP A 63 -0.58 11.33 5.05
CA ASP A 63 0.80 11.01 5.46
C ASP A 63 1.50 10.00 4.54
N GLN A 64 0.72 9.24 3.75
CA GLN A 64 1.24 8.18 2.88
C GLN A 64 1.70 8.69 1.52
N PHE A 65 1.34 9.91 1.15
CA PHE A 65 1.68 10.47 -0.14
C PHE A 65 2.18 11.90 -0.03
N GLN A 66 2.88 12.32 -1.07
CA GLN A 66 3.49 13.61 -1.23
C GLN A 66 3.07 14.21 -2.56
N LEU A 67 2.90 15.53 -2.55
CA LEU A 67 2.57 16.30 -3.75
C LEU A 67 3.85 16.76 -4.42
N ILE A 68 3.99 16.45 -5.70
CA ILE A 68 5.15 16.79 -6.51
C ILE A 68 4.72 17.82 -7.56
N PHE A 69 5.33 18.99 -7.51
CA PHE A 69 5.13 20.06 -8.50
C PHE A 69 6.46 20.47 -9.11
N LYS A 70 6.56 20.36 -10.44
CA LYS A 70 7.79 20.62 -11.23
C LYS A 70 9.01 19.80 -10.74
N GLY A 71 8.80 18.52 -10.43
CA GLY A 71 9.86 17.62 -9.98
C GLY A 71 10.36 17.86 -8.55
N LYS A 72 9.69 18.75 -7.79
CA LYS A 72 9.99 18.98 -6.38
C LYS A 72 8.83 18.54 -5.51
N VAL A 73 9.16 17.82 -4.45
CA VAL A 73 8.27 17.51 -3.34
C VAL A 73 7.88 18.81 -2.65
N ARG A 74 6.59 18.97 -2.32
CA ARG A 74 6.05 20.17 -1.70
C ARG A 74 5.66 19.92 -0.25
N GLN A 75 5.94 20.92 0.58
CA GLN A 75 5.61 20.90 1.99
C GLN A 75 4.20 21.41 2.24
N ASP A 76 3.57 20.91 3.30
CA ASP A 76 2.17 21.20 3.61
C ASP A 76 1.93 22.68 3.98
N THR A 77 2.98 23.40 4.40
CA THR A 77 2.98 24.83 4.75
C THR A 77 3.09 25.77 3.55
N GLU A 78 3.49 25.28 2.37
CA GLU A 78 3.67 26.11 1.18
C GLU A 78 2.31 26.49 0.57
N VAL A 79 2.20 27.74 0.09
CA VAL A 79 1.02 28.23 -0.64
C VAL A 79 1.18 27.99 -2.14
N LEU A 80 0.12 27.53 -2.81
CA LEU A 80 0.12 27.21 -4.24
C LEU A 80 0.60 28.39 -5.10
N PHE A 81 0.08 29.59 -4.86
CA PHE A 81 0.52 30.81 -5.55
C PHE A 81 2.03 31.09 -5.33
N GLY A 82 2.52 30.92 -4.11
CA GLY A 82 3.94 31.13 -3.76
C GLY A 82 4.89 30.18 -4.48
N CYS A 83 4.42 28.97 -4.82
CA CYS A 83 5.20 27.99 -5.60
C CYS A 83 5.07 28.17 -7.12
N GLY A 84 4.30 29.16 -7.59
CA GLY A 84 4.05 29.40 -9.01
C GLY A 84 3.09 28.39 -9.65
N VAL A 85 2.17 27.83 -8.85
CA VAL A 85 1.05 27.02 -9.35
C VAL A 85 0.05 27.95 -10.02
N LYS A 86 -0.27 27.67 -11.30
CA LYS A 86 -1.22 28.45 -12.11
C LYS A 86 -2.47 27.62 -12.41
N HIS A 87 -3.48 28.27 -12.96
CA HIS A 87 -4.63 27.58 -13.54
C HIS A 87 -4.17 26.55 -14.59
N GLY A 88 -4.69 25.33 -14.51
CA GLY A 88 -4.32 24.19 -15.35
C GLY A 88 -3.03 23.46 -14.94
N ALA A 89 -2.42 23.81 -13.81
CA ALA A 89 -1.19 23.18 -13.34
C ALA A 89 -1.38 21.69 -13.04
N ARG A 90 -0.33 20.90 -13.34
CA ARG A 90 -0.27 19.46 -13.11
C ARG A 90 0.52 19.20 -11.83
N ILE A 91 -0.07 18.47 -10.90
CA ILE A 91 0.54 18.09 -9.62
C ILE A 91 0.49 16.56 -9.56
N ALA A 92 1.65 15.94 -9.38
CA ALA A 92 1.74 14.49 -9.27
C ALA A 92 1.61 14.06 -7.81
N ILE A 93 0.86 13.00 -7.57
CA ILE A 93 0.72 12.34 -6.27
C ILE A 93 1.62 11.10 -6.30
N SER A 94 2.60 11.05 -5.40
CA SER A 94 3.50 9.92 -5.22
C SER A 94 3.48 9.45 -3.77
N GLU A 95 3.76 8.18 -3.52
CA GLU A 95 3.94 7.67 -2.15
C GLU A 95 5.10 8.41 -1.46
N SER A 96 4.95 8.70 -0.17
CA SER A 96 5.98 9.32 0.66
C SER A 96 7.13 8.34 0.89
N GLU A 97 8.36 8.86 0.97
CA GLU A 97 9.54 8.03 1.28
C GLU A 97 9.39 7.38 2.64
N ALA A 98 8.95 8.15 3.64
CA ALA A 98 8.67 7.65 4.98
C ALA A 98 7.69 6.46 4.99
N PHE A 99 6.60 6.52 4.23
CA PHE A 99 5.65 5.42 4.15
C PHE A 99 6.21 4.20 3.41
N ARG A 100 7.01 4.42 2.38
CA ARG A 100 7.69 3.33 1.67
C ARG A 100 8.68 2.60 2.57
N GLU A 101 9.46 3.36 3.34
CA GLU A 101 10.44 2.83 4.29
C GLU A 101 9.76 2.08 5.44
N GLU A 102 8.70 2.65 6.04
CA GLU A 102 7.95 1.99 7.11
C GLU A 102 7.37 0.65 6.64
N ARG A 103 6.74 0.63 5.45
CA ARG A 103 6.24 -0.60 4.85
C ARG A 103 7.36 -1.61 4.60
N ALA A 104 8.50 -1.17 4.06
CA ALA A 104 9.63 -2.04 3.79
C ALA A 104 10.20 -2.66 5.08
N HIS A 105 10.34 -1.84 6.12
CA HIS A 105 10.80 -2.29 7.44
C HIS A 105 9.82 -3.29 8.07
N GLN A 106 8.52 -2.99 8.04
CA GLN A 106 7.50 -3.89 8.56
C GLN A 106 7.50 -5.24 7.84
N ASN A 107 7.63 -5.25 6.52
CA ASN A 107 7.72 -6.48 5.74
C ASN A 107 8.99 -7.27 6.07
N ALA A 108 10.14 -6.60 6.19
CA ALA A 108 11.40 -7.25 6.57
C ALA A 108 11.32 -7.90 7.96
N MET A 109 10.68 -7.24 8.92
CA MET A 109 10.45 -7.80 10.26
C MET A 109 9.54 -9.02 10.22
N GLN A 110 8.46 -8.99 9.42
CA GLN A 110 7.56 -10.13 9.27
C GLN A 110 8.27 -11.31 8.60
N GLU A 111 9.09 -11.05 7.58
CA GLU A 111 9.89 -12.08 6.92
C GLU A 111 10.89 -12.71 7.89
N GLN A 112 11.60 -11.89 8.67
CA GLN A 112 12.53 -12.37 9.69
C GLN A 112 11.82 -13.24 10.74
N GLN A 113 10.63 -12.82 11.20
CA GLN A 113 9.81 -13.60 12.13
C GLN A 113 9.34 -14.93 11.52
N ALA A 114 8.93 -14.92 10.25
CA ALA A 114 8.52 -16.14 9.56
C ALA A 114 9.68 -17.13 9.38
N ILE A 115 10.89 -16.63 9.10
CA ILE A 115 12.11 -17.44 9.01
C ILE A 115 12.44 -18.05 10.38
N GLU A 116 12.41 -17.26 11.44
CA GLU A 116 12.70 -17.73 12.81
C GLU A 116 11.71 -18.81 13.24
N GLN A 117 10.41 -18.58 13.02
CA GLN A 117 9.37 -19.59 13.29
C GLN A 117 9.57 -20.87 12.46
N ALA A 118 9.95 -20.75 11.18
CA ALA A 118 10.22 -21.90 10.34
C ALA A 118 11.43 -22.70 10.85
N GLN A 119 12.49 -22.02 11.31
CA GLN A 119 13.66 -22.64 11.91
C GLN A 119 13.32 -23.36 13.21
N GLU A 120 12.54 -22.72 14.09
CA GLU A 120 12.08 -23.34 15.33
C GLU A 120 11.24 -24.59 15.05
N ASN A 121 10.25 -24.48 14.16
CA ASN A 121 9.42 -25.61 13.73
C ASN A 121 10.26 -26.74 13.14
N ALA A 122 11.28 -26.43 12.33
CA ALA A 122 12.19 -27.42 11.78
C ALA A 122 13.01 -28.12 12.87
N ALA A 123 13.52 -27.37 13.85
CA ALA A 123 14.25 -27.92 14.99
C ALA A 123 13.37 -28.84 15.86
N GLN A 124 12.13 -28.43 16.15
CA GLN A 124 11.16 -29.24 16.88
C GLN A 124 10.85 -30.55 16.14
N ARG A 125 10.64 -30.51 14.81
CA ARG A 125 10.42 -31.71 13.99
C ARG A 125 11.63 -32.64 13.98
N ALA A 126 12.84 -32.09 13.90
CA ALA A 126 14.07 -32.88 13.99
C ALA A 126 14.19 -33.57 15.35
N MET A 127 13.84 -32.88 16.45
CA MET A 127 13.83 -33.43 17.80
C MET A 127 12.80 -34.57 17.93
N LEU A 128 11.56 -34.37 17.48
CA LEU A 128 10.52 -35.41 17.49
C LEU A 128 10.95 -36.67 16.72
N THR A 129 11.63 -36.48 15.58
CA THR A 129 12.18 -37.59 14.80
C THR A 129 13.21 -38.39 15.61
N ARG A 130 14.09 -37.71 16.35
CA ARG A 130 15.07 -38.38 17.23
C ARG A 130 14.39 -39.15 18.37
N ILE A 131 13.39 -38.55 19.02
CA ILE A 131 12.61 -39.21 20.07
C ILE A 131 11.92 -40.48 19.53
N GLY A 132 11.35 -40.40 18.32
CA GLY A 132 10.74 -41.55 17.65
C GLY A 132 11.71 -42.73 17.46
N LYS A 133 12.97 -42.45 17.09
CA LYS A 133 14.02 -43.49 16.97
C LYS A 133 14.34 -44.13 18.31
N VAL A 134 14.60 -43.33 19.34
CA VAL A 134 14.89 -43.82 20.70
C VAL A 134 13.74 -44.67 21.23
N ARG A 135 12.49 -44.27 20.98
CA ARG A 135 11.33 -45.07 21.37
C ARG A 135 11.30 -46.43 20.67
N GLY A 136 11.60 -46.48 19.37
CA GLY A 136 11.71 -47.75 18.63
C GLY A 136 12.77 -48.68 19.22
N GLU A 137 13.97 -48.15 19.50
CA GLU A 137 15.05 -48.91 20.14
C GLU A 137 14.65 -49.44 21.53
N VAL A 138 13.95 -48.63 22.33
CA VAL A 138 13.45 -49.06 23.66
C VAL A 138 12.41 -50.18 23.53
N ASP A 139 11.51 -50.10 22.56
CA ASP A 139 10.48 -51.12 22.34
C ASP A 139 11.11 -52.45 21.86
N GLU A 140 12.14 -52.40 21.01
CA GLU A 140 12.94 -53.57 20.61
C GLU A 140 13.66 -54.22 21.79
N LEU A 141 14.33 -53.43 22.63
CA LEU A 141 15.03 -53.92 23.82
C LEU A 141 14.08 -54.59 24.82
N LYS A 142 12.87 -54.02 25.00
CA LYS A 142 11.83 -54.62 25.85
C LYS A 142 11.37 -55.98 25.32
N ALA A 143 11.19 -56.13 24.02
CA ALA A 143 10.80 -57.40 23.41
C ALA A 143 11.88 -58.48 23.59
N GLN A 144 13.16 -58.12 23.44
CA GLN A 144 14.28 -59.01 23.69
C GLN A 144 14.34 -59.47 25.15
N ALA A 145 14.17 -58.55 26.10
CA ALA A 145 14.17 -58.87 27.53
C ALA A 145 13.03 -59.83 27.94
N ALA A 146 11.82 -59.64 27.39
CA ALA A 146 10.70 -60.55 27.64
C ALA A 146 10.96 -61.98 27.14
N THR A 147 11.63 -62.09 25.98
CA THR A 147 12.00 -63.38 25.37
C THR A 147 13.10 -64.09 26.17
N ALA A 148 14.07 -63.33 26.71
CA ALA A 148 15.15 -63.88 27.52
C ALA A 148 14.68 -64.45 28.88
N MET A 149 13.58 -63.95 29.45
CA MET A 149 13.02 -64.47 30.70
C MET A 149 12.23 -65.77 30.57
N HIS A 150 11.88 -66.20 29.34
CA HIS A 150 11.08 -67.42 29.09
C HIS A 150 11.92 -68.61 28.58
N LYS A 151 13.25 -68.49 28.54
CA LYS A 151 14.19 -69.58 28.24
C LYS A 151 14.93 -69.99 29.51
#